data_AF-A0A9P6CPG1-F1
#
_entry.id   AF-A0A9P6CPG1-F1
#
_cell.length_a   1.000
_cell.length_b   1.000
_cell.length_c   1.000
_cell.angle_alpha   90.00
_cell.angle_beta   90.00
_cell.angle_gamma   90.00
#
_symmetry.space_group_name_H-M   'P 1'
#
loop_
_entity.id
_entity.type
_entity.pdbx_description
1 polymer ?
#
loop_
_entity_poly.entity_id
_entity_poly.type
_entity_poly.pdbx_seq_one_letter_code
_entity_poly.pdbx_strand_id
1 'polypeptide(L)'
;MMIQYVYAQCCLSCHSNRAAYFSSQLTTFSPYDLPSVAEALASPVKYAIFEVLGYEFIRAMAPFCVSSCVPGSLASSASIGALGGGVLTAVHLSLSLKRLPALRDDSSNLYILAKSLFQALWKESVFSLFAALIGAAMSGITSSHGLSCAAAAGVFGPSLALAVMFGVLGVIIAVAWSRERLKDFFSRY
;
A
#
# COMPACT_ATOMS: atom_id res chain seq x y z
N MET A 1 -10.96 3.72 4.82
CA MET A 1 -12.29 3.06 4.71
C MET A 1 -12.89 3.07 3.30
N MET A 2 -12.59 4.02 2.40
CA MET A 2 -13.22 4.07 1.06
C MET A 2 -12.65 3.09 0.01
N ILE A 3 -11.45 2.54 0.21
CA ILE A 3 -10.79 1.64 -0.77
C ILE A 3 -11.34 0.19 -0.70
N GLN A 4 -12.07 -0.14 0.37
CA GLN A 4 -12.55 -1.52 0.62
C GLN A 4 -13.72 -1.93 -0.29
N TYR A 5 -14.50 -0.99 -0.83
CA TYR A 5 -15.68 -1.32 -1.63
C TYR A 5 -15.36 -1.68 -3.09
N VAL A 6 -14.27 -1.18 -3.66
CA VAL A 6 -13.94 -1.40 -5.08
C VAL A 6 -13.26 -2.77 -5.30
N TYR A 7 -12.54 -3.29 -4.30
CA TYR A 7 -11.79 -4.54 -4.43
C TYR A 7 -12.67 -5.80 -4.40
N ALA A 8 -13.80 -5.77 -3.67
CA ALA A 8 -14.69 -6.93 -3.56
C ALA A 8 -15.36 -7.31 -4.89
N GLN A 9 -15.57 -6.34 -5.79
CA GLN A 9 -16.22 -6.58 -7.09
C GLN A 9 -15.30 -7.18 -8.15
N CYS A 10 -13.97 -7.01 -8.04
CA CYS A 10 -13.04 -7.48 -9.07
C CYS A 10 -12.62 -8.95 -8.90
N CYS A 11 -12.52 -9.45 -7.66
CA CYS A 11 -12.12 -10.86 -7.41
C CYS A 11 -13.21 -11.90 -7.72
N LEU A 12 -14.48 -11.50 -7.78
CA LEU A 12 -15.60 -12.42 -8.02
C LEU A 12 -15.73 -12.85 -9.50
N SER A 13 -15.06 -12.17 -10.44
CA SER A 13 -15.24 -12.45 -11.88
C SER A 13 -14.22 -13.41 -12.50
N CYS A 14 -13.16 -13.85 -11.80
CA CYS A 14 -12.04 -14.56 -12.44
C CYS A 14 -11.76 -16.00 -11.99
N HIS A 15 -12.41 -16.57 -10.97
CA HIS A 15 -12.09 -17.94 -10.51
C HIS A 15 -13.30 -18.72 -9.96
N SER A 16 -14.24 -19.07 -10.85
CA SER A 16 -15.53 -19.70 -10.47
C SER A 16 -15.44 -21.12 -9.88
N ASN A 17 -14.31 -21.84 -9.95
CA ASN A 17 -14.24 -23.24 -9.47
C ASN A 17 -13.28 -23.49 -8.28
N ARG A 18 -12.50 -22.50 -7.83
CA ARG A 18 -11.65 -22.63 -6.60
C ARG A 18 -12.22 -21.92 -5.37
N ALA A 19 -13.25 -21.10 -5.54
CA ALA A 19 -13.86 -20.34 -4.45
C ALA A 19 -14.57 -21.23 -3.41
N ALA A 20 -15.09 -22.39 -3.81
CA ALA A 20 -15.87 -23.26 -2.92
C ALA A 20 -15.02 -23.91 -1.80
N TYR A 21 -13.76 -24.28 -2.08
CA TYR A 21 -12.86 -24.83 -1.06
C TYR A 21 -12.25 -23.77 -0.15
N PHE A 22 -12.07 -22.55 -0.64
CA PHE A 22 -11.59 -21.43 0.18
C PHE A 22 -12.72 -20.92 1.11
N SER A 23 -13.97 -20.96 0.64
CA SER A 23 -15.15 -20.56 1.42
C SER A 23 -15.40 -21.45 2.64
N SER A 24 -15.06 -22.74 2.60
CA SER A 24 -15.29 -23.66 3.73
C SER A 24 -14.22 -23.60 4.82
N GLN A 25 -13.03 -23.06 4.53
CA GLN A 25 -12.04 -22.72 5.58
C GLN A 25 -12.24 -21.32 6.17
N LEU A 26 -12.91 -20.42 5.45
CA LEU A 26 -13.22 -19.07 5.96
C LEU A 26 -14.36 -19.03 6.98
N THR A 27 -15.20 -20.07 7.06
CA THR A 27 -16.33 -20.13 8.02
C THR A 27 -15.90 -20.32 9.48
N THR A 28 -14.62 -20.58 9.74
CA THR A 28 -14.05 -20.67 11.10
C THR A 28 -13.39 -19.36 11.56
N PHE A 29 -13.39 -18.32 10.73
CA PHE A 29 -12.86 -17.01 11.12
C PHE A 29 -13.95 -16.17 11.79
N SER A 30 -13.63 -15.65 12.97
CA SER A 30 -14.46 -14.67 13.66
C SER A 30 -14.68 -13.47 12.73
N PRO A 31 -15.89 -12.88 12.65
CA PRO A 31 -16.18 -11.73 11.77
C PRO A 31 -15.29 -10.50 12.03
N TYR A 32 -14.57 -10.48 13.15
CA TYR A 32 -13.59 -9.47 13.53
C TYR A 32 -12.21 -9.64 12.87
N ASP A 33 -11.90 -10.80 12.29
CA ASP A 33 -10.59 -11.09 11.66
C ASP A 33 -10.59 -10.92 10.13
N LEU A 34 -11.77 -10.81 9.50
CA LEU A 34 -11.86 -10.54 8.05
C LEU A 34 -11.10 -9.28 7.59
N PRO A 35 -11.16 -8.12 8.26
CA PRO A 35 -10.48 -6.92 7.78
C PRO A 35 -8.95 -7.05 7.84
N SER A 36 -8.40 -7.75 8.84
CA SER A 36 -6.95 -7.93 9.00
C SER A 36 -6.40 -8.95 8.00
N VAL A 37 -7.15 -10.00 7.69
CA VAL A 37 -6.79 -10.98 6.64
C VAL A 37 -6.88 -10.35 5.25
N ALA A 38 -7.93 -9.59 4.96
CA ALA A 38 -8.07 -8.88 3.68
C ALA A 38 -6.92 -7.87 3.48
N GLU A 39 -6.54 -7.16 4.54
CA GLU A 39 -5.40 -6.24 4.53
C GLU A 39 -4.07 -6.98 4.31
N ALA A 40 -3.87 -8.12 4.96
CA ALA A 40 -2.68 -8.95 4.75
C ALA A 40 -2.61 -9.47 3.31
N LEU A 41 -3.72 -9.89 2.71
CA LEU A 41 -3.77 -10.34 1.32
C LEU A 41 -3.55 -9.21 0.31
N ALA A 42 -3.89 -7.96 0.67
CA ALA A 42 -3.65 -6.78 -0.16
C ALA A 42 -2.20 -6.27 -0.06
N SER A 43 -1.43 -6.71 0.94
CA SER A 43 -0.04 -6.25 1.15
C SER A 43 0.87 -6.42 -0.07
N PRO A 44 0.90 -7.55 -0.81
CA PRO A 44 1.79 -7.71 -1.97
C PRO A 44 1.52 -6.66 -3.05
N VAL A 45 0.25 -6.34 -3.29
CA VAL A 45 -0.14 -5.31 -4.25
C VAL A 45 0.22 -3.92 -3.73
N LYS A 46 -0.02 -3.66 -2.44
CA LYS A 46 0.33 -2.40 -1.78
C LYS A 46 1.82 -2.10 -1.90
N TYR A 47 2.68 -3.07 -1.55
CA TYR A 47 4.14 -2.91 -1.63
C TYR A 47 4.65 -2.87 -3.06
N ALA A 48 4.02 -3.56 -4.01
CA ALA A 48 4.32 -3.39 -5.44
C ALA A 48 4.06 -1.95 -5.92
N ILE A 49 2.94 -1.35 -5.52
CA ILE A 49 2.63 0.05 -5.86
C ILE A 49 3.63 1.01 -5.21
N PHE A 50 3.99 0.78 -3.95
CA PHE A 50 4.99 1.61 -3.26
C PHE A 50 6.34 1.55 -3.95
N GLU A 51 6.79 0.36 -4.31
CA GLU A 51 8.08 0.16 -4.98
C GLU A 51 8.09 0.84 -6.36
N VAL A 52 7.01 0.71 -7.14
CA VAL A 52 6.87 1.37 -8.45
C VAL A 52 6.85 2.89 -8.34
N LEU A 53 6.10 3.43 -7.37
CA LEU A 53 6.04 4.88 -7.14
C LEU A 53 7.40 5.43 -6.69
N GLY A 54 8.07 4.73 -5.77
CA GLY A 54 9.41 5.09 -5.32
C GLY A 54 10.44 5.04 -6.46
N TYR A 55 10.37 4.02 -7.29
CA TYR A 55 11.22 3.88 -8.48
C TYR A 55 10.99 5.02 -9.49
N GLU A 56 9.74 5.36 -9.81
CA GLU A 56 9.41 6.47 -10.71
C GLU A 56 9.88 7.82 -10.14
N PHE A 57 9.78 8.03 -8.83
CA PHE A 57 10.31 9.23 -8.20
C PHE A 57 11.83 9.32 -8.30
N ILE A 58 12.55 8.23 -8.03
CA ILE A 58 14.01 8.18 -8.19
C ILE A 58 14.40 8.41 -9.65
N ARG A 59 13.65 7.83 -10.59
CA ARG A 59 13.84 8.03 -12.03
C ARG A 59 13.60 9.48 -12.44
N ALA A 60 12.58 10.15 -11.89
CA ALA A 60 12.32 11.57 -12.12
C ALA A 60 13.42 12.48 -11.52
N MET A 61 14.08 12.03 -10.44
CA MET A 61 15.21 12.73 -9.81
C MET A 61 16.59 12.36 -10.42
N ALA A 62 16.65 11.34 -11.28
CA ALA A 62 17.87 10.91 -11.97
C ALA A 62 18.62 12.00 -12.77
N PRO A 63 17.99 13.02 -13.39
CA PRO A 63 18.76 14.12 -14.00
C PRO A 63 19.58 14.93 -12.98
N PHE A 64 19.26 14.85 -11.68
CA PHE A 64 19.97 15.53 -10.60
C PHE A 64 20.93 14.61 -9.82
N CYS A 65 20.78 13.28 -9.94
CA CYS A 65 21.60 12.29 -9.24
C CYS A 65 22.33 11.38 -10.23
N VAL A 66 23.67 11.36 -10.14
CA VAL A 66 24.63 10.62 -10.99
C VAL A 66 24.07 9.29 -11.52
N SER A 67 23.80 9.31 -12.83
CA SER A 67 23.48 8.31 -13.89
C SER A 67 23.51 6.78 -13.64
N SER A 68 23.92 6.27 -12.48
CA SER A 68 24.23 4.85 -12.28
C SER A 68 23.11 4.01 -11.64
N CYS A 69 22.04 4.63 -11.13
CA CYS A 69 20.98 3.90 -10.40
C CYS A 69 19.95 3.19 -11.30
N VAL A 70 19.96 3.37 -12.63
CA VAL A 70 18.83 2.94 -13.46
C VAL A 70 19.24 2.08 -14.66
N PRO A 71 19.27 0.75 -14.46
CA PRO A 71 18.91 -0.19 -15.51
C PRO A 71 17.92 -1.23 -14.95
N GLY A 72 16.66 -0.84 -14.78
CA GLY A 72 15.59 -1.76 -14.36
C GLY A 72 14.28 -1.37 -15.04
N SER A 73 13.50 -2.36 -15.50
CA SER A 73 12.14 -2.11 -16.02
C SER A 73 11.18 -1.87 -14.86
N LEU A 74 10.12 -1.08 -15.09
CA LEU A 74 9.00 -0.92 -14.14
C LEU A 74 8.43 -2.27 -13.69
N ALA A 75 8.40 -3.24 -14.58
CA ALA A 75 7.95 -4.61 -14.26
C ALA A 75 8.85 -5.29 -13.21
N SER A 76 10.15 -5.03 -13.24
CA SER A 76 11.10 -5.57 -12.26
C SER A 76 10.94 -4.91 -10.90
N SER A 77 10.69 -3.60 -10.86
CA SER A 77 10.37 -2.90 -9.61
C SER A 77 9.06 -3.41 -8.99
N ALA A 78 8.03 -3.59 -9.80
CA ALA A 78 6.76 -4.18 -9.35
C ALA A 78 6.93 -5.61 -8.80
N SER A 79 7.76 -6.45 -9.45
CA SER A 79 8.00 -7.82 -8.97
C SER A 79 8.77 -7.84 -7.65
N ILE A 80 9.75 -6.95 -7.47
CA ILE A 80 10.50 -6.80 -6.20
C ILE A 80 9.52 -6.47 -5.07
N GLY A 81 8.69 -5.43 -5.25
CA GLY A 81 7.71 -5.04 -4.25
C GLY A 81 6.67 -6.13 -3.97
N ALA A 82 6.20 -6.84 -5.00
CA ALA A 82 5.23 -7.93 -4.85
C ALA A 82 5.81 -9.15 -4.13
N LEU A 83 7.05 -9.56 -4.44
CA LEU A 83 7.73 -10.67 -3.78
C LEU A 83 8.01 -10.35 -2.31
N GLY A 84 8.56 -9.17 -2.04
CA GLY A 84 8.80 -8.70 -0.68
C GLY A 84 7.53 -8.59 0.16
N GLY A 85 6.48 -8.00 -0.42
CA GLY A 85 5.17 -7.90 0.20
C GLY A 85 4.52 -9.27 0.43
N GLY A 86 4.71 -10.22 -0.49
CA GLY A 86 4.27 -11.60 -0.33
C GLY A 86 4.89 -12.30 0.88
N VAL A 87 6.20 -12.14 1.09
CA VAL A 87 6.89 -12.69 2.26
C VAL A 87 6.39 -12.04 3.54
N LEU A 88 6.23 -10.72 3.57
CA LEU A 88 5.68 -10.02 4.73
C LEU A 88 4.24 -10.43 5.04
N THR A 89 3.41 -10.65 4.02
CA THR A 89 2.05 -11.20 4.18
C THR A 89 2.08 -12.58 4.81
N ALA A 90 2.98 -13.46 4.37
CA ALA A 90 3.10 -14.80 4.94
C ALA A 90 3.53 -14.77 6.41
N VAL A 91 4.48 -13.89 6.76
CA VAL A 91 4.91 -13.66 8.15
C VAL A 91 3.77 -13.08 8.99
N HIS A 92 3.05 -12.08 8.45
CA HIS A 92 1.93 -11.45 9.15
C HIS A 92 0.79 -12.44 9.39
N LEU A 93 0.39 -13.22 8.38
CA LEU A 93 -0.61 -14.28 8.53
C LEU A 93 -0.17 -15.33 9.56
N SER A 94 1.10 -15.73 9.54
CA SER A 94 1.65 -16.68 10.52
C SER A 94 1.61 -16.15 11.95
N LEU A 95 1.81 -14.84 12.13
CA LEU A 95 1.71 -14.18 13.43
C LEU A 95 0.26 -13.96 13.85
N SER A 96 -0.63 -13.59 12.93
CA SER A 96 -2.07 -13.44 13.18
C SER A 96 -2.72 -14.76 13.58
N LEU A 97 -2.31 -15.89 12.99
CA LEU A 97 -2.73 -17.23 13.40
C LEU A 97 -2.32 -17.59 14.84
N LYS A 98 -1.35 -16.88 15.42
CA LYS A 98 -0.83 -17.13 16.79
C LYS A 98 -1.29 -16.10 17.83
N ARG A 99 -1.97 -15.01 17.44
CA ARG A 99 -2.24 -13.88 18.35
C ARG A 99 -3.69 -13.85 18.82
N LEU A 100 -3.88 -13.81 20.14
CA LEU A 100 -5.13 -13.43 20.80
C LEU A 100 -5.49 -11.95 20.53
N PRO A 101 -6.77 -11.59 20.57
CA PRO A 101 -7.26 -10.25 20.21
C PRO A 101 -6.68 -9.20 21.16
N ALA A 102 -5.89 -8.28 20.61
CA ALA A 102 -5.39 -7.12 21.35
C ALA A 102 -6.37 -5.95 21.20
N LEU A 103 -6.72 -5.36 22.35
CA LEU A 103 -7.66 -4.26 22.52
C LEU A 103 -7.35 -3.06 21.62
N ARG A 104 -8.41 -2.48 21.08
CA ARG A 104 -8.45 -1.26 20.29
C ARG A 104 -8.91 -0.13 21.21
N ASP A 105 -7.98 0.74 21.62
CA ASP A 105 -8.32 1.94 22.37
C ASP A 105 -8.61 3.10 21.41
N ASP A 106 -9.87 3.52 21.42
CA ASP A 106 -10.38 4.76 20.84
C ASP A 106 -9.94 5.95 21.71
N SER A 107 -9.24 6.92 21.12
CA SER A 107 -9.34 8.30 21.62
C SER A 107 -9.12 9.31 20.49
N SER A 108 -10.19 10.07 20.22
CA SER A 108 -10.32 11.12 19.24
C SER A 108 -9.64 12.41 19.73
N ASN A 109 -8.40 12.64 19.31
CA ASN A 109 -7.73 13.93 19.48
C ASN A 109 -6.84 14.20 18.26
N LEU A 110 -6.97 15.36 17.62
CA LEU A 110 -6.34 15.64 16.31
C LEU A 110 -4.80 15.61 16.37
N TYR A 111 -4.23 16.02 17.51
CA TYR A 111 -2.79 15.90 17.78
C TYR A 111 -2.33 14.43 17.95
N ILE A 112 -3.17 13.61 18.59
CA ILE A 112 -2.94 12.16 18.74
C ILE A 112 -3.08 11.48 17.39
N LEU A 113 -4.02 11.92 16.54
CA LEU A 113 -4.21 11.44 15.19
C LEU A 113 -2.99 11.73 14.31
N ALA A 114 -2.46 12.96 14.34
CA ALA A 114 -1.26 13.32 13.59
C ALA A 114 -0.04 12.48 14.03
N LYS A 115 0.15 12.31 15.34
CA LYS A 115 1.22 11.46 15.90
C LYS A 115 1.04 9.98 15.52
N SER A 116 -0.19 9.49 15.54
CA SER A 116 -0.55 8.12 15.13
C SER A 116 -0.31 7.89 13.63
N LEU A 117 -0.68 8.86 12.78
CA LEU A 117 -0.43 8.82 11.34
C LEU A 117 1.06 8.81 11.03
N PHE A 118 1.85 9.65 11.70
CA PHE A 118 3.30 9.66 11.53
C PHE A 118 3.94 8.33 11.97
N GLN A 119 3.48 7.77 13.09
CA GLN A 119 3.93 6.47 13.57
C GLN A 119 3.52 5.33 12.62
N ALA A 120 2.34 5.40 12.02
CA ALA A 120 1.89 4.44 11.02
C ALA A 120 2.72 4.55 9.73
N LEU A 121 2.93 5.76 9.21
CA LEU A 121 3.80 6.04 8.06
C LEU A 121 5.21 5.50 8.29
N TRP A 122 5.80 5.76 9.46
CA TRP A 122 7.13 5.26 9.80
C TRP A 122 7.19 3.72 9.78
N LYS A 123 6.19 3.05 10.37
CA LYS A 123 6.09 1.58 10.34
C LYS A 123 5.98 1.08 8.89
N GLU A 124 5.14 1.71 8.08
CA GLU A 124 4.96 1.36 6.67
C GLU A 124 6.23 1.57 5.85
N SER A 125 6.97 2.67 6.06
CA SER A 125 8.28 2.89 5.42
C SER A 125 9.30 1.84 5.81
N VAL A 126 9.33 1.44 7.09
CA VAL A 126 10.23 0.37 7.56
C VAL A 126 9.84 -0.98 6.95
N PHE A 127 8.56 -1.34 6.95
CA PHE A 127 8.09 -2.59 6.32
C PHE A 127 8.32 -2.59 4.81
N SER A 128 8.07 -1.47 4.13
CA SER A 128 8.30 -1.31 2.70
C SER A 128 9.79 -1.39 2.35
N LEU A 129 10.68 -0.85 3.18
CA LEU A 129 12.13 -1.05 3.04
C LEU A 129 12.52 -2.53 3.17
N PHE A 130 11.99 -3.24 4.17
CA PHE A 130 12.26 -4.67 4.30
C PHE A 130 11.69 -5.47 3.13
N ALA A 131 10.49 -5.12 2.65
CA ALA A 131 9.88 -5.71 1.47
C ALA A 131 10.81 -5.56 0.26
N ALA A 132 11.28 -4.33 0.00
CA ALA A 132 12.15 -4.02 -1.13
C ALA A 132 13.46 -4.82 -1.06
N LEU A 133 14.10 -4.89 0.12
CA LEU A 133 15.33 -5.65 0.32
C LEU A 133 15.13 -7.17 0.11
N ILE A 134 14.06 -7.73 0.67
CA ILE A 134 13.73 -9.15 0.50
C ILE A 134 13.42 -9.45 -0.98
N GLY A 135 12.61 -8.61 -1.62
CA GLY A 135 12.25 -8.74 -3.02
C GLY A 135 13.45 -8.61 -3.96
N ALA A 136 14.38 -7.71 -3.66
CA ALA A 136 15.60 -7.51 -4.43
C ALA A 136 16.52 -8.73 -4.29
N ALA A 137 16.69 -9.26 -3.07
CA ALA A 137 17.44 -10.48 -2.82
C ALA A 137 16.83 -11.69 -3.55
N MET A 138 15.51 -11.85 -3.51
CA MET A 138 14.80 -12.92 -4.23
C MET A 138 14.89 -12.78 -5.75
N SER A 139 14.97 -11.56 -6.27
CA SER A 139 15.14 -11.28 -7.69
C SER A 139 16.58 -11.43 -8.18
N GLY A 140 17.51 -11.84 -7.30
CA GLY A 140 18.92 -12.04 -7.64
C GLY A 140 19.74 -10.76 -7.76
N ILE A 141 19.23 -9.62 -7.25
CA ILE A 141 19.98 -8.36 -7.24
C ILE A 141 20.99 -8.39 -6.09
N THR A 142 22.26 -8.54 -6.44
CA THR A 142 23.38 -8.59 -5.48
C THR A 142 24.30 -7.37 -5.56
N SER A 143 24.11 -6.50 -6.54
CA SER A 143 24.90 -5.27 -6.64
C SER A 143 24.52 -4.29 -5.53
N SER A 144 25.53 -3.74 -4.84
CA SER A 144 25.33 -2.77 -3.77
C SER A 144 24.50 -1.56 -4.25
N HIS A 145 24.74 -1.11 -5.49
CA HIS A 145 23.94 -0.07 -6.11
C HIS A 145 22.48 -0.48 -6.30
N GLY A 146 22.18 -1.64 -6.88
CA GLY A 146 20.80 -2.10 -7.10
C GLY A 146 20.01 -2.26 -5.80
N LEU A 147 20.65 -2.81 -4.76
CA LEU A 147 20.08 -2.92 -3.42
C LEU A 147 19.79 -1.54 -2.80
N SER A 148 20.70 -0.58 -2.95
CA SER A 148 20.50 0.77 -2.43
C SER A 148 19.36 1.51 -3.14
N CYS A 149 19.23 1.37 -4.47
CA CYS A 149 18.14 2.01 -5.22
C CYS A 149 16.79 1.37 -4.86
N ALA A 150 16.71 0.04 -4.70
CA ALA A 150 15.50 -0.65 -4.23
C ALA A 150 15.11 -0.23 -2.81
N ALA A 151 16.07 -0.17 -1.88
CA ALA A 151 15.81 0.29 -0.52
C ALA A 151 15.30 1.74 -0.49
N ALA A 152 15.89 2.63 -1.29
CA ALA A 152 15.43 4.01 -1.41
C ALA A 152 14.00 4.08 -1.98
N ALA A 153 13.70 3.31 -3.03
CA ALA A 153 12.37 3.22 -3.61
C ALA A 153 11.34 2.77 -2.56
N GLY A 154 11.66 1.71 -1.81
CA GLY A 154 10.82 1.20 -0.74
C GLY A 154 10.55 2.21 0.38
N VAL A 155 11.50 3.10 0.71
CA VAL A 155 11.31 4.14 1.74
C VAL A 155 10.44 5.29 1.25
N PHE A 156 10.67 5.77 0.02
CA PHE A 156 9.93 6.91 -0.54
C PHE A 156 8.52 6.53 -1.01
N GLY A 157 8.32 5.28 -1.42
CA GLY A 157 7.05 4.75 -1.93
C GLY A 157 5.83 5.08 -1.08
N PRO A 158 5.80 4.75 0.23
CA PRO A 158 4.66 5.05 1.11
C PRO A 158 4.34 6.55 1.22
N SER A 159 5.36 7.39 1.30
CA SER A 159 5.20 8.86 1.36
C SER A 159 4.60 9.42 0.08
N LEU A 160 5.06 8.93 -1.08
CA LEU A 160 4.54 9.32 -2.39
C LEU A 160 3.10 8.84 -2.59
N ALA A 161 2.82 7.59 -2.22
CA ALA A 161 1.47 7.04 -2.29
C ALA A 161 0.50 7.87 -1.44
N LEU A 162 0.92 8.26 -0.24
CA LEU A 162 0.12 9.11 0.64
C LEU A 162 -0.09 10.50 0.03
N ALA A 163 0.94 11.13 -0.53
CA ALA A 163 0.83 12.40 -1.23
C ALA A 163 -0.15 12.34 -2.42
N VAL A 164 -0.08 11.28 -3.25
CA VAL A 164 -1.01 11.06 -4.36
C VAL A 164 -2.45 10.89 -3.86
N MET A 165 -2.66 10.11 -2.80
CA MET A 165 -3.99 9.89 -2.22
C MET A 165 -4.60 11.17 -1.65
N PHE A 166 -3.81 11.98 -0.95
CA PHE A 166 -4.25 13.30 -0.47
C PHE A 166 -4.53 14.26 -1.64
N GLY A 167 -3.73 14.22 -2.70
CA GLY A 167 -3.97 15.00 -3.91
C GLY A 167 -5.32 14.65 -4.56
N VAL A 168 -5.58 13.37 -4.79
CA VAL A 168 -6.85 12.89 -5.35
C VAL A 168 -8.03 13.28 -4.46
N LEU A 169 -7.91 13.09 -3.14
CA LEU A 169 -8.94 13.48 -2.19
C LEU A 169 -9.21 14.99 -2.22
N GLY A 170 -8.15 15.81 -2.27
CA GLY A 170 -8.26 17.26 -2.39
C GLY A 170 -8.97 17.69 -3.66
N VAL A 171 -8.68 17.05 -4.79
CA VAL A 171 -9.37 17.31 -6.08
C VAL A 171 -10.86 16.98 -5.97
N ILE A 172 -11.23 15.84 -5.38
CA ILE A 172 -12.64 15.46 -5.19
C ILE A 172 -13.39 16.51 -4.35
N ILE A 173 -12.79 16.93 -3.24
CA ILE A 173 -13.37 17.96 -2.36
C ILE A 173 -13.52 19.29 -3.12
N ALA A 174 -12.51 19.71 -3.87
CA ALA A 174 -12.55 20.94 -4.66
C ALA A 174 -13.66 20.90 -5.73
N VAL A 175 -13.84 19.77 -6.41
CA VAL A 175 -14.90 19.58 -7.42
C VAL A 175 -16.29 19.60 -6.78
N ALA A 176 -16.46 18.90 -5.65
CA ALA A 176 -17.73 18.90 -4.91
C ALA A 176 -18.10 20.31 -4.43
N TRP A 177 -17.14 21.03 -3.87
CA TRP A 177 -17.33 22.39 -3.39
C TRP A 177 -17.64 23.38 -4.52
N SER A 178 -16.96 23.22 -5.67
CA SER A 178 -17.23 24.04 -6.86
C SER A 178 -18.65 23.82 -7.39
N ARG A 179 -19.16 22.59 -7.33
CA ARG A 179 -20.54 22.27 -7.73
C ARG A 179 -21.58 22.91 -6.82
N GLU A 180 -21.38 22.88 -5.51
CA GLU A 180 -22.29 23.54 -4.56
C GLU A 180 -22.30 25.06 -4.79
N ARG A 181 -21.12 25.65 -4.95
CA ARG A 181 -20.99 27.09 -5.18
C ARG A 181 -21.63 27.56 -6.49
N LEU A 182 -21.60 26.73 -7.53
CA LEU A 182 -22.30 26.98 -8.79
C LEU A 182 -23.82 26.91 -8.62
N LYS A 183 -24.35 25.98 -7.81
CA LYS A 183 -25.79 25.89 -7.54
C LYS A 183 -26.31 27.13 -6.79
N ASP A 184 -25.58 27.58 -5.78
CA ASP A 184 -25.95 28.78 -5.02
C ASP A 184 -25.94 30.04 -5.89
N PHE A 185 -25.03 30.09 -6.87
CA PHE A 185 -24.95 31.21 -7.81
C PHE A 185 -26.16 31.24 -8.76
N PHE A 186 -26.56 30.09 -9.30
CA PHE A 186 -27.74 29.98 -10.17
C PHE A 186 -29.07 30.19 -9.43
N SER A 187 -29.17 29.84 -8.15
CA SER A 187 -30.40 30.06 -7.37
C SER A 187 -30.67 31.54 -7.04
N ARG A 188 -29.68 32.42 -7.20
CA ARG A 188 -29.84 33.87 -6.96
C ARG A 188 -30.25 34.65 -8.22
N TYR A 189 -30.24 34.00 -9.38
CA TYR A 189 -30.68 34.56 -10.67
C TYR A 189 -32.02 33.95 -11.07
#